data_AF-A0A966PWS5-F1
#
_entry.id   AF-A0A966PWS5-F1
#
_cell.length_a   1.000
_cell.length_b   1.000
_cell.length_c   1.000
_cell.angle_alpha   90.00
_cell.angle_beta   90.00
_cell.angle_gamma   90.00
#
_symmetry.space_group_name_H-M   'P 1'
#
loop_
_entity.id
_entity.type
_entity.pdbx_description
1 polymer ?
#
loop_
_entity_poly.entity_id
_entity_poly.type
_entity_poly.pdbx_seq_one_letter_code
_entity_poly.pdbx_strand_id
1 'polypeptide(L)' 'MSKTPYELRLELLMLAKQSLTEGYYAKIDAAKLTNPSAYPLVEMPNFPSESEVFALAESYKEFIERK' A
#
# COMPACT_ATOMS: atom_id res chain seq x y z
N MET A 1 23.83 -9.30 12.78
CA MET A 1 22.90 -10.37 12.38
C MET A 1 22.29 -9.97 11.05
N SER A 2 22.55 -10.68 9.96
CA SER A 2 21.82 -10.48 8.70
C SER A 2 20.44 -11.10 8.85
N LYS A 3 19.39 -10.41 8.39
CA LYS A 3 18.05 -11.00 8.35
C LYS A 3 18.05 -12.23 7.43
N THR A 4 17.25 -13.23 7.78
CA THR A 4 17.05 -14.39 6.92
C THR A 4 16.25 -13.99 5.68
N PRO A 5 16.36 -14.73 4.56
CA PRO A 5 15.57 -14.46 3.36
C PRO A 5 14.06 -14.48 3.58
N TYR A 6 13.58 -15.28 4.55
CA TYR A 6 12.15 -15.32 4.91
C TYR A 6 11.70 -14.07 5.66
N GLU A 7 12.49 -13.59 6.61
CA GLU A 7 12.21 -12.35 7.34
C GLU A 7 12.20 -11.15 6.38
N LEU A 8 13.14 -11.09 5.43
CA LEU A 8 13.15 -10.06 4.39
C LEU A 8 11.87 -10.08 3.55
N ARG A 9 11.43 -11.25 3.09
CA ARG A 9 10.17 -11.36 2.31
C ARG A 9 8.96 -10.91 3.14
N LEU A 10 8.89 -11.34 4.40
CA LEU A 10 7.80 -10.95 5.30
C LEU A 10 7.78 -9.42 5.50
N GLU A 11 8.94 -8.81 5.71
CA GLU A 11 9.06 -7.37 5.88
C GLU A 11 8.64 -6.58 4.64
N LEU A 12 9.03 -7.05 3.45
CA LEU A 12 8.60 -6.41 2.20
C LEU A 12 7.07 -6.49 2.02
N LEU A 13 6.46 -7.62 2.36
CA LEU A 13 5.01 -7.78 2.33
C LEU A 13 4.31 -6.88 3.35
N MET A 14 4.83 -6.79 4.57
CA MET A 14 4.30 -5.91 5.61
C MET A 14 4.40 -4.44 5.20
N LEU A 15 5.55 -4.03 4.66
CA LEU A 15 5.78 -2.68 4.18
C LEU A 15 4.84 -2.32 3.03
N ALA A 16 4.68 -3.21 2.05
CA ALA A 16 3.78 -3.02 0.92
C ALA A 16 2.33 -2.86 1.37
N LYS A 17 1.86 -3.75 2.26
CA LYS A 17 0.52 -3.66 2.84
C LYS A 17 0.32 -2.34 3.56
N GLN A 18 1.27 -1.93 4.39
CA GLN A 18 1.18 -0.69 5.16
C GLN A 18 1.10 0.53 4.23
N SER A 19 2.00 0.62 3.23
CA SER A 19 2.03 1.73 2.28
C SER A 19 0.73 1.88 1.49
N LEU A 20 0.17 0.77 0.99
CA LEU A 20 -1.11 0.78 0.27
C LEU A 20 -2.28 1.17 1.18
N THR A 21 -2.28 0.68 2.41
CA THR A 21 -3.33 0.98 3.40
C THR A 21 -3.32 2.46 3.78
N GLU A 22 -2.14 3.02 4.05
CA GLU A 22 -1.96 4.44 4.34
C GLU A 22 -2.40 5.31 3.15
N GLY A 23 -2.02 4.93 1.93
CA GLY A 23 -2.45 5.63 0.71
C GLY A 23 -3.97 5.58 0.49
N TYR A 24 -4.61 4.46 0.79
CA TYR A 24 -6.07 4.33 0.74
C TYR A 24 -6.78 5.28 1.70
N TYR A 25 -6.37 5.30 2.97
CA TYR A 25 -6.99 6.18 3.96
C TYR A 25 -6.71 7.66 3.67
N ALA A 26 -5.51 7.99 3.18
CA ALA A 26 -5.20 9.36 2.76
C ALA A 26 -6.11 9.85 1.63
N LYS A 27 -6.41 8.98 0.64
CA LYS A 27 -7.37 9.32 -0.44
C LYS A 27 -8.78 9.51 0.08
N ILE A 28 -9.22 8.68 1.04
CA ILE A 28 -10.52 8.82 1.69
C ILE A 28 -10.61 10.15 2.44
N ASP A 29 -9.61 10.49 3.23
CA ASP A 29 -9.62 11.73 4.01
C ASP A 29 -9.52 12.97 3.11
N ALA A 30 -8.75 12.90 2.02
CA ALA A 30 -8.75 13.94 0.99
C ALA A 30 -10.13 14.13 0.34
N ALA A 31 -10.84 13.04 0.04
CA ALA A 31 -12.18 13.10 -0.54
C ALA A 31 -13.21 13.69 0.45
N LYS A 32 -13.10 13.39 1.75
CA LYS A 32 -13.94 14.00 2.79
C LYS A 32 -13.69 15.52 2.92
N LEU A 33 -12.44 15.94 2.85
CA LEU A 33 -12.05 17.36 2.96
C LEU A 33 -12.47 18.18 1.75
N THR A 34 -12.40 17.60 0.54
CA THR A 34 -12.69 18.33 -0.70
C THR A 34 -14.17 18.54 -0.94
N ASN A 35 -15.04 17.58 -0.59
CA ASN A 35 -16.49 17.76 -0.68
C ASN A 35 -17.24 17.02 0.44
N PRO A 36 -17.45 17.67 1.60
CA PRO A 36 -18.17 17.07 2.72
C PRO A 36 -19.61 16.65 2.38
N SER A 37 -20.25 17.36 1.44
CA SER A 37 -21.63 17.11 0.99
C SER A 37 -21.75 16.10 -0.15
N ALA A 38 -20.65 15.81 -0.85
CA ALA A 38 -20.63 14.80 -1.92
C ALA A 38 -20.26 13.41 -1.42
N TYR A 39 -20.01 13.23 -0.12
CA TYR A 39 -19.95 11.92 0.49
C TYR A 39 -21.39 11.42 0.71
N PRO A 40 -21.83 10.27 0.14
CA PRO A 40 -21.05 9.16 -0.44
C PRO A 40 -21.11 9.06 -1.99
N LEU A 41 -21.46 10.13 -2.70
CA LEU A 41 -21.60 10.16 -4.16
C LEU A 41 -20.26 10.14 -4.92
N VAL A 42 -19.13 10.41 -4.25
CA VAL A 42 -17.79 10.26 -4.82
C VAL A 42 -17.41 8.77 -4.84
N GLU A 43 -16.96 8.27 -5.99
CA GLU A 43 -16.40 6.91 -6.10
C GLU A 43 -15.26 6.74 -5.09
N MET A 44 -15.50 5.92 -4.06
CA MET A 44 -14.49 5.62 -3.07
C MET A 44 -13.37 4.81 -3.73
N PRO A 45 -12.09 5.06 -3.37
CA PRO A 45 -11.01 4.20 -3.81
C PRO A 45 -11.30 2.76 -3.37
N ASN A 46 -10.91 1.77 -4.16
CA ASN A 46 -10.98 0.37 -3.74
C ASN A 46 -9.91 0.10 -2.68
N PHE A 47 -10.26 -0.72 -1.68
CA PHE A 47 -9.27 -1.21 -0.73
C PHE A 47 -8.23 -2.09 -1.46
N PRO A 48 -6.94 -1.95 -1.16
CA PRO A 48 -5.90 -2.73 -1.84
C PRO A 48 -6.12 -4.24 -1.70
N SER A 49 -6.07 -4.91 -2.83
CA SER A 49 -6.15 -6.36 -2.95
C SER A 49 -4.81 -7.03 -2.61
N GLU A 50 -4.84 -8.33 -2.30
CA GLU A 50 -3.63 -9.11 -2.05
C GLU A 50 -2.67 -9.08 -3.25
N SER A 51 -3.20 -9.10 -4.47
CA SER A 51 -2.40 -9.01 -5.69
C SER A 51 -1.60 -7.71 -5.78
N GLU A 52 -2.17 -6.59 -5.34
CA GLU A 52 -1.48 -5.29 -5.32
C GLU A 52 -0.39 -5.26 -4.25
N VAL A 53 -0.62 -5.89 -3.10
CA VAL A 53 0.40 -6.04 -2.05
C VAL A 53 1.58 -6.85 -2.56
N PHE A 54 1.34 -7.96 -3.26
CA PHE A 54 2.41 -8.78 -3.84
C PHE A 54 3.20 -8.04 -4.91
N ALA A 55 2.51 -7.34 -5.83
CA ALA A 55 3.16 -6.56 -6.88
C ALA A 55 4.04 -5.44 -6.30
N LEU A 56 3.56 -4.74 -5.27
CA LEU A 56 4.34 -3.68 -4.63
C LEU A 56 5.54 -4.25 -3.87
N ALA A 57 5.37 -5.38 -3.15
CA ALA A 57 6.48 -6.04 -2.47
C ALA A 57 7.56 -6.54 -3.46
N GLU A 58 7.16 -7.02 -4.64
CA GLU A 58 8.08 -7.38 -5.71
C GLU A 58 8.86 -6.16 -6.23
N SER A 59 8.18 -5.02 -6.44
CA SER A 59 8.86 -3.77 -6.82
C SER A 59 9.88 -3.29 -5.79
N TYR A 60 9.60 -3.49 -4.49
CA TYR A 60 10.55 -3.17 -3.43
C TYR A 60 11.75 -4.11 -3.44
N LYS A 61 11.52 -5.40 -3.71
CA LYS A 61 12.60 -6.38 -3.88
C LYS A 61 13.50 -5.98 -5.05
N GLU A 62 12.90 -5.67 -6.20
CA GLU A 62 13.64 -5.23 -7.40
C GLU A 62 14.45 -3.95 -7.12
N PHE A 63 13.89 -2.99 -6.39
CA PHE A 63 14.59 -1.77 -5.99
C PHE A 63 15.84 -2.07 -5.16
N ILE A 64 15.76 -3.03 -4.24
CA ILE A 64 16.91 -3.46 -3.42
C ILE A 64 17.94 -4.24 -4.24
N GLU A 65 17.48 -5.03 -5.21
CA GLU A 65 18.34 -5.85 -6.08
C GLU A 65 18.99 -5.05 -7.22
N ARG A 66 18.40 -3.91 -7.61
CA ARG A 66 19.00 -2.97 -8.57
C ARG A 66 20.25 -2.34 -7.94
N LYS A 67 21.40 -2.78 -8.44
CA LYS A 67 22.74 -2.35 -8.00
C LYS A 67 23.29 -1.23 -8.88
#